data_AF-D6RNV0-F1
#
_entry.id   AF-D6RNV0-F1
#
_cell.length_a   1.000
_cell.length_b   1.000
_cell.length_c   1.000
_cell.angle_alpha   90.00
_cell.angle_beta   90.00
_cell.angle_gamma   90.00
#
_symmetry.space_group_name_H-M   'P 1'
#
loop_
_entity.id
_entity.type
_entity.pdbx_description
1 polymer ?
#
loop_
_entity_poly.entity_id
_entity_poly.type
_entity_poly.pdbx_seq_one_letter_code
_entity_poly.pdbx_strand_id
1 'polypeptide(L)'
;MGTGFKPSAAWPSTKKPTSKEPKATPGAGSSTRTAHHETEKPPPYTQNNYNAPLPAVPEASGSQSQYHHNHRQQLQIPSTSTSAFSGNTVVNPETPATVNQIHLASKKEDIIGTFHIDPRTPVSSTKKRKKNGKRPVLPHASFKTSSGSIQLSLATTGNINESPRANVSVASGSGCIELKLLPMANPARPRIGLDVISAQGDITVHLPETFSGLIQLNTRKGELHVLPALMRKVKVLKATDKETMVLMGTHGPPIEGEPPFLTDLCQLNSRSGKVIVGLAGHDKQPEKAGFWKKLGDFFRG
;
A
#
# COMPACT_ATOMS: atom_id res chain seq x y z
N MET A 1 -30.04 25.22 -56.76
CA MET A 1 -31.20 24.35 -56.48
C MET A 1 -30.74 22.90 -56.65
N GLY A 2 -30.68 22.14 -55.57
CA GLY A 2 -30.13 20.79 -55.58
C GLY A 2 -30.36 20.12 -54.24
N THR A 3 -31.27 19.15 -54.26
CA THR A 3 -31.63 18.13 -53.27
C THR A 3 -30.42 17.68 -52.42
N GLY A 4 -30.46 17.64 -51.09
CA GLY A 4 -31.44 16.93 -50.27
C GLY A 4 -30.93 15.53 -49.95
N PHE A 5 -30.16 15.36 -48.87
CA PHE A 5 -29.89 14.05 -48.25
C PHE A 5 -29.55 14.21 -46.76
N LYS A 6 -30.45 13.75 -45.89
CA LYS A 6 -30.20 13.39 -44.50
C LYS A 6 -30.19 11.85 -44.42
N PRO A 7 -29.31 11.27 -43.61
CA PRO A 7 -29.76 10.17 -42.77
C PRO A 7 -29.45 10.41 -41.28
N SER A 8 -30.52 10.32 -40.50
CA SER A 8 -30.55 10.28 -39.04
C SER A 8 -30.30 8.84 -38.59
N ALA A 9 -29.15 8.58 -37.95
CA ALA A 9 -28.88 7.31 -37.30
C ALA A 9 -29.46 7.33 -35.87
N ALA A 10 -30.66 6.75 -35.71
CA ALA A 10 -31.26 6.47 -34.41
C ALA A 10 -30.54 5.28 -33.77
N TRP A 11 -30.02 5.47 -32.55
CA TRP A 11 -29.47 4.39 -31.73
C TRP A 11 -30.60 3.66 -31.00
N PRO A 12 -30.56 2.33 -30.89
CA PRO A 12 -31.59 1.56 -30.20
C PRO A 12 -31.56 1.78 -28.69
N SER A 13 -32.68 2.24 -28.16
CA SER A 13 -32.99 2.37 -26.74
C SER A 13 -33.06 0.98 -26.08
N THR A 14 -32.06 0.63 -25.28
CA THR A 14 -32.09 -0.55 -24.40
C THR A 14 -33.13 -0.36 -23.30
N LYS A 15 -34.21 -1.14 -23.38
CA LYS A 15 -35.27 -1.24 -22.35
C LYS A 15 -34.68 -1.74 -21.02
N LYS A 16 -35.03 -1.05 -19.92
CA LYS A 16 -34.76 -1.48 -18.54
C LYS A 16 -35.55 -2.76 -18.22
N PRO A 17 -34.95 -3.77 -17.57
CA PRO A 17 -35.71 -4.85 -16.94
C PRO A 17 -36.40 -4.31 -15.67
N THR A 18 -37.72 -4.44 -15.64
CA THR A 18 -38.59 -4.25 -14.47
C THR A 18 -38.40 -5.42 -13.52
N SER A 19 -37.92 -5.16 -12.29
CA SER A 19 -37.92 -6.14 -11.21
C SER A 19 -39.36 -6.35 -10.74
N LYS A 20 -39.90 -7.56 -10.96
CA LYS A 20 -41.12 -8.01 -10.31
C LYS A 20 -40.82 -8.27 -8.83
N GLU A 21 -41.56 -7.57 -8.00
CA GLU A 21 -41.71 -7.71 -6.56
C GLU A 21 -42.37 -9.07 -6.24
N PRO A 22 -41.78 -9.94 -5.40
CA PRO A 22 -42.46 -11.13 -4.93
C PRO A 22 -43.44 -10.80 -3.81
N LYS A 23 -44.69 -11.16 -4.10
CA LYS A 23 -45.89 -11.09 -3.27
C LYS A 23 -45.71 -11.90 -1.97
N ALA A 24 -45.90 -11.23 -0.83
CA ALA A 24 -45.95 -11.85 0.49
C ALA A 24 -47.11 -12.85 0.59
N THR A 25 -46.84 -14.02 1.17
CA THR A 25 -47.84 -15.03 1.53
C THR A 25 -47.92 -15.10 3.06
N PRO A 26 -49.12 -14.99 3.68
CA PRO A 26 -49.27 -15.16 5.12
C PRO A 26 -49.39 -16.64 5.46
N GLY A 27 -48.33 -17.21 6.04
CA GLY A 27 -48.34 -18.55 6.61
C GLY A 27 -48.54 -18.47 8.12
N ALA A 28 -49.74 -18.81 8.58
CA ALA A 28 -50.05 -19.13 9.97
C ALA A 28 -49.36 -20.45 10.35
N GLY A 29 -48.78 -20.54 11.55
CA GLY A 29 -48.26 -21.82 12.04
C GLY A 29 -47.40 -21.75 13.29
N SER A 30 -48.05 -21.99 14.42
CA SER A 30 -47.57 -22.79 15.56
C SER A 30 -46.44 -22.26 16.44
N SER A 31 -46.87 -21.88 17.65
CA SER A 31 -46.08 -21.79 18.88
C SER A 31 -45.29 -23.07 19.16
N THR A 32 -44.02 -22.92 19.53
CA THR A 32 -43.37 -23.85 20.45
C THR A 32 -42.43 -23.06 21.34
N ARG A 33 -42.82 -22.95 22.61
CA ARG A 33 -41.97 -22.50 23.72
C ARG A 33 -40.85 -23.52 23.89
N THR A 34 -39.60 -23.07 23.88
CA THR A 34 -38.47 -23.83 24.40
C THR A 34 -37.62 -22.96 25.31
N ALA A 35 -37.66 -23.36 26.58
CA ALA A 35 -36.63 -23.35 27.61
C ALA A 35 -35.66 -22.16 27.75
N HIS A 36 -35.72 -21.60 28.97
CA HIS A 36 -34.67 -20.93 29.70
C HIS A 36 -33.25 -21.39 29.31
N HIS A 37 -32.43 -20.46 28.83
CA HIS A 37 -30.99 -20.62 28.79
C HIS A 37 -30.41 -20.19 30.14
N GLU A 38 -29.83 -21.15 30.84
CA GLU A 38 -29.06 -20.94 32.07
C GLU A 38 -27.92 -19.94 31.83
N THR A 39 -27.79 -19.00 32.75
CA THR A 39 -26.63 -18.15 32.94
C THR A 39 -25.39 -19.00 33.22
N GLU A 40 -24.60 -19.28 32.18
CA GLU A 40 -23.23 -19.77 32.30
C GLU A 40 -22.40 -18.73 33.06
N LYS A 41 -22.06 -19.05 34.32
CA LYS A 41 -21.09 -18.28 35.09
C LYS A 41 -19.71 -18.44 34.41
N PRO A 42 -18.94 -17.37 34.25
CA PRO A 42 -17.59 -17.47 33.71
C PRO A 42 -16.71 -18.33 34.63
N PRO A 43 -15.78 -19.12 34.06
CA PRO A 43 -14.88 -19.95 34.83
C PRO A 43 -13.99 -19.12 35.76
N PRO A 44 -13.60 -19.65 36.95
CA PRO A 44 -12.72 -18.96 37.87
C PRO A 44 -11.32 -18.81 37.25
N TYR A 45 -10.80 -17.59 37.23
CA TYR A 45 -9.42 -17.31 36.84
C TYR A 45 -8.48 -17.85 37.92
N THR A 46 -7.66 -18.84 37.57
CA THR A 46 -6.53 -19.27 38.39
C THR A 46 -5.40 -18.23 38.30
N GLN A 47 -5.05 -17.65 39.44
CA GLN A 47 -3.83 -16.84 39.59
C GLN A 47 -2.61 -17.76 39.52
N ASN A 48 -2.03 -17.90 38.32
CA ASN A 48 -0.75 -18.58 38.18
C ASN A 48 0.37 -17.66 38.67
N ASN A 49 0.96 -18.05 39.80
CA ASN A 49 2.11 -17.43 40.43
C ASN A 49 3.39 -17.80 39.64
N TYR A 50 3.77 -16.98 38.66
CA TYR A 50 5.00 -17.18 37.88
C TYR A 50 6.22 -16.62 38.62
N ASN A 51 6.72 -17.38 39.58
CA ASN A 51 8.03 -17.16 40.19
C ASN A 51 8.94 -18.36 39.84
N ALA A 52 9.29 -18.48 38.56
CA ALA A 52 10.26 -19.47 38.09
C ALA A 52 11.58 -18.74 37.74
N PRO A 53 12.72 -19.11 38.36
CA PRO A 53 14.03 -18.53 38.03
C PRO A 53 14.43 -18.87 36.60
N LEU A 54 14.89 -17.85 35.85
CA LEU A 54 15.43 -18.00 34.50
C LEU A 54 16.76 -18.78 34.52
N PRO A 55 16.97 -19.74 33.59
CA PRO A 55 18.25 -20.42 33.43
C PRO A 55 19.32 -19.50 32.81
N ALA A 56 20.57 -19.66 33.27
CA ALA A 56 21.72 -18.89 32.84
C ALA A 56 22.10 -19.17 31.37
N VAL A 57 22.41 -18.10 30.63
CA VAL A 57 22.83 -18.14 29.21
C VAL A 57 24.34 -18.36 29.14
N PRO A 58 24.85 -19.34 28.36
CA PRO A 58 26.28 -19.53 28.16
C PRO A 58 26.87 -18.49 27.18
N GLU A 59 28.01 -17.92 27.56
CA GLU A 59 28.82 -16.98 26.76
C GLU A 59 29.40 -17.67 25.52
N ALA A 60 29.08 -17.15 24.33
CA ALA A 60 29.64 -17.60 23.06
C ALA A 60 30.97 -16.89 22.78
N SER A 61 32.04 -17.68 22.68
CA SER A 61 33.40 -17.28 22.33
C SER A 61 33.49 -16.94 20.84
N GLY A 62 33.96 -15.73 20.53
CA GLY A 62 34.13 -15.23 19.17
C GLY A 62 35.31 -15.87 18.44
N SER A 63 35.08 -16.31 17.21
CA SER A 63 36.12 -16.70 16.25
C SER A 63 36.17 -15.67 15.12
N GLN A 64 37.27 -14.91 15.08
CA GLN A 64 37.60 -13.99 13.98
C GLN A 64 38.00 -14.81 12.75
N SER A 65 37.35 -14.56 11.62
CA SER A 65 37.77 -15.07 10.30
C SER A 65 38.24 -13.91 9.43
N GLN A 66 39.54 -13.93 9.09
CA GLN A 66 40.16 -13.05 8.10
C GLN A 66 39.67 -13.44 6.70
N TYR A 67 39.12 -12.47 5.95
CA TYR A 67 38.80 -12.64 4.53
C TYR A 67 39.85 -11.98 3.66
N HIS A 68 40.49 -12.79 2.81
CA HIS A 68 41.38 -12.36 1.73
C HIS A 68 40.58 -11.68 0.60
N HIS A 69 41.05 -10.50 0.18
CA HIS A 69 40.50 -9.71 -0.91
C HIS A 69 41.06 -10.22 -2.25
N ASN A 70 40.21 -10.80 -3.10
CA ASN A 70 40.60 -11.24 -4.44
C ASN A 70 40.26 -10.17 -5.49
N HIS A 71 41.30 -9.77 -6.22
CA HIS A 71 41.27 -8.89 -7.39
C HIS A 71 40.35 -9.46 -8.47
N ARG A 72 39.28 -8.71 -8.81
CA ARG A 72 38.44 -8.98 -9.99
C ARG A 72 38.75 -7.95 -11.08
N GLN A 73 39.24 -8.45 -12.21
CA GLN A 73 39.51 -7.70 -13.43
C GLN A 73 38.22 -7.03 -13.95
N GLN A 74 38.30 -5.72 -14.21
CA GLN A 74 37.23 -4.94 -14.80
C GLN A 74 37.20 -5.15 -16.32
N LEU A 75 36.06 -5.64 -16.82
CA LEU A 75 35.69 -5.56 -18.23
C LEU A 75 35.24 -4.13 -18.53
N GLN A 76 35.94 -3.48 -19.46
CA GLN A 76 35.63 -2.15 -19.97
C GLN A 76 34.30 -2.16 -20.74
N ILE A 77 33.35 -1.35 -20.31
CA ILE A 77 32.10 -1.09 -21.00
C ILE A 77 32.26 0.25 -21.76
N PRO A 78 31.86 0.36 -23.04
CA PRO A 78 32.04 1.59 -23.82
C PRO A 78 31.25 2.77 -23.22
N SER A 79 31.97 3.86 -23.01
CA SER A 79 31.45 5.11 -22.44
C SER A 79 30.57 5.85 -23.45
N THR A 80 29.30 6.05 -23.11
CA THR A 80 28.43 7.00 -23.83
C THR A 80 28.77 8.42 -23.41
N SER A 81 29.02 9.27 -24.41
CA SER A 81 29.42 10.67 -24.28
C SER A 81 28.41 11.51 -23.50
N THR A 82 28.77 11.90 -22.28
CA THR A 82 28.12 13.00 -21.55
C THR A 82 28.90 14.29 -21.79
N SER A 83 28.21 15.31 -22.31
CA SER A 83 28.72 16.67 -22.47
C SER A 83 29.16 17.25 -21.13
N ALA A 84 30.45 17.56 -21.00
CA ALA A 84 31.04 18.19 -19.84
C ALA A 84 30.62 19.67 -19.75
N PHE A 85 29.78 20.01 -18.77
CA PHE A 85 29.67 21.37 -18.24
C PHE A 85 30.55 21.45 -17.00
N SER A 86 31.74 22.04 -17.15
CA SER A 86 32.65 22.34 -16.05
C SER A 86 32.23 23.63 -15.37
N GLY A 87 31.35 23.51 -14.38
CA GLY A 87 31.04 24.59 -13.43
C GLY A 87 31.26 24.09 -12.01
N ASN A 88 32.33 24.56 -11.35
CA ASN A 88 32.55 24.35 -9.92
C ASN A 88 31.55 25.21 -9.13
N THR A 89 30.31 24.73 -8.99
CA THR A 89 29.39 25.22 -7.96
C THR A 89 29.48 24.29 -6.78
N VAL A 90 29.79 24.85 -5.60
CA VAL A 90 29.65 24.18 -4.30
C VAL A 90 28.19 23.74 -4.20
N VAL A 91 27.92 22.46 -4.46
CA VAL A 91 26.60 21.86 -4.38
C VAL A 91 26.23 21.76 -2.91
N ASN A 92 25.62 22.83 -2.39
CA ASN A 92 24.75 22.78 -1.22
C ASN A 92 23.84 21.55 -1.40
N PRO A 93 23.69 20.62 -0.43
CA PRO A 93 22.89 19.41 -0.61
C PRO A 93 21.51 19.78 -1.15
N GLU A 94 21.38 19.62 -2.46
CA GLU A 94 20.35 20.25 -3.25
C GLU A 94 19.04 19.61 -2.81
N THR A 95 18.13 20.41 -2.28
CA THR A 95 16.81 19.92 -1.91
C THR A 95 16.24 19.19 -3.12
N PRO A 96 15.89 17.89 -3.01
CA PRO A 96 15.51 17.10 -4.17
C PRO A 96 14.35 17.78 -4.89
N ALA A 97 14.43 17.85 -6.22
CA ALA A 97 13.43 18.50 -7.05
C ALA A 97 12.02 18.01 -6.66
N THR A 98 11.20 18.93 -6.17
CA THR A 98 9.83 18.66 -5.79
C THR A 98 8.94 18.79 -7.00
N VAL A 99 8.02 17.85 -7.16
CA VAL A 99 7.07 17.89 -8.27
C VAL A 99 5.67 17.95 -7.68
N ASN A 100 4.96 18.99 -8.09
CA ASN A 100 3.64 19.32 -7.55
C ASN A 100 2.56 18.76 -8.49
N GLN A 101 1.52 18.12 -7.92
CA GLN A 101 0.34 17.64 -8.66
C GLN A 101 0.63 16.71 -9.84
N ILE A 102 1.41 15.66 -9.60
CA ILE A 102 1.71 14.67 -10.63
C ILE A 102 0.50 13.77 -10.85
N HIS A 103 -0.05 13.78 -12.05
CA HIS A 103 -1.10 12.86 -12.46
C HIS A 103 -0.69 12.13 -13.74
N LEU A 104 0.03 11.01 -13.59
CA LEU A 104 0.43 10.17 -14.71
C LEU A 104 -0.63 9.10 -14.96
N ALA A 105 -1.08 9.02 -16.21
CA ALA A 105 -2.04 8.01 -16.65
C ALA A 105 -1.60 7.45 -18.00
N SER A 106 -1.25 6.17 -18.03
CA SER A 106 -0.97 5.42 -19.25
C SER A 106 -2.00 4.30 -19.44
N LYS A 107 -2.07 3.71 -20.63
CA LYS A 107 -2.87 2.49 -20.83
C LYS A 107 -2.00 1.25 -20.63
N LYS A 108 -0.92 1.16 -21.41
CA LYS A 108 -0.09 -0.05 -21.49
C LYS A 108 1.35 0.16 -21.08
N GLU A 109 1.73 1.40 -20.80
CA GLU A 109 3.11 1.75 -20.49
C GLU A 109 3.36 1.61 -19.00
N ASP A 110 4.60 1.25 -18.70
CA ASP A 110 5.09 1.17 -17.34
C ASP A 110 5.35 2.58 -16.80
N ILE A 111 5.14 2.75 -15.50
CA ILE A 111 5.43 4.00 -14.80
C ILE A 111 6.52 3.71 -13.80
N ILE A 112 7.72 4.24 -14.07
CA ILE A 112 8.91 4.02 -13.26
C ILE A 112 9.49 5.36 -12.85
N GLY A 113 9.87 5.53 -11.58
CA GLY A 113 10.56 6.75 -11.16
C GLY A 113 10.63 6.97 -9.66
N THR A 114 11.29 8.06 -9.29
CA THR A 114 11.35 8.55 -7.90
C THR A 114 10.66 9.91 -7.83
N PHE A 115 9.73 10.07 -6.89
CA PHE A 115 8.88 11.26 -6.79
C PHE A 115 8.84 11.80 -5.37
N HIS A 116 9.04 13.12 -5.24
CA HIS A 116 8.91 13.87 -4.01
C HIS A 116 7.64 14.72 -4.06
N ILE A 117 6.62 14.35 -3.28
CA ILE A 117 5.30 14.98 -3.28
C ILE A 117 5.26 16.10 -2.24
N ASP A 118 4.98 17.32 -2.68
CA ASP A 118 4.66 18.45 -1.81
C ASP A 118 3.13 18.66 -1.75
N PRO A 119 2.49 18.50 -0.59
CA PRO A 119 1.04 18.62 -0.46
C PRO A 119 0.55 20.07 -0.28
N ARG A 120 1.43 21.07 -0.33
CA ARG A 120 1.04 22.48 -0.23
C ARG A 120 0.40 23.02 -1.49
N THR A 121 0.58 22.34 -2.62
CA THR A 121 0.07 22.84 -3.89
C THR A 121 -1.43 22.55 -4.02
N PRO A 122 -2.30 23.56 -4.09
CA PRO A 122 -3.75 23.39 -4.05
C PRO A 122 -4.25 22.67 -5.31
N VAL A 123 -4.93 21.53 -5.15
CA VAL A 123 -5.39 20.70 -6.29
C VAL A 123 -6.22 21.53 -7.27
N SER A 124 -5.73 21.68 -8.50
CA SER A 124 -6.42 22.46 -9.54
C SER A 124 -7.71 21.76 -9.98
N SER A 125 -8.82 22.08 -9.31
CA SER A 125 -10.13 21.45 -9.58
C SER A 125 -10.85 22.11 -10.76
N THR A 126 -10.37 21.88 -11.98
CA THR A 126 -10.94 22.49 -13.21
C THR A 126 -12.30 21.93 -13.63
N LYS A 127 -12.80 20.86 -13.00
CA LYS A 127 -14.07 20.22 -13.41
C LYS A 127 -15.28 20.84 -12.70
N LYS A 128 -16.19 21.42 -13.51
CA LYS A 128 -17.48 21.97 -13.09
C LYS A 128 -18.27 20.96 -12.26
N ARG A 129 -18.74 21.48 -11.14
CA ARG A 129 -19.21 20.82 -9.93
C ARG A 129 -20.62 20.21 -10.13
N LYS A 130 -20.84 18.92 -9.85
CA LYS A 130 -22.19 18.39 -9.56
C LYS A 130 -22.54 18.70 -8.09
N LYS A 131 -23.76 19.19 -7.85
CA LYS A 131 -24.13 19.97 -6.65
C LYS A 131 -24.35 19.14 -5.36
N ASN A 132 -24.52 17.81 -5.41
CA ASN A 132 -25.15 17.06 -4.30
C ASN A 132 -24.38 15.83 -3.75
N GLY A 133 -23.05 15.80 -3.77
CA GLY A 133 -22.29 14.66 -3.20
C GLY A 133 -21.07 15.09 -2.40
N LYS A 134 -20.85 14.47 -1.22
CA LYS A 134 -19.57 14.55 -0.49
C LYS A 134 -18.48 14.09 -1.46
N ARG A 135 -17.58 15.00 -1.81
CA ARG A 135 -16.54 14.70 -2.81
C ARG A 135 -15.47 13.85 -2.17
N PRO A 136 -14.97 12.81 -2.87
CA PRO A 136 -13.68 12.26 -2.52
C PRO A 136 -12.65 13.38 -2.64
N VAL A 137 -11.82 13.54 -1.60
CA VAL A 137 -10.66 14.43 -1.63
C VAL A 137 -9.75 13.96 -2.76
N LEU A 138 -9.39 14.86 -3.67
CA LEU A 138 -8.50 14.52 -4.77
C LEU A 138 -7.09 14.24 -4.20
N PRO A 139 -6.37 13.23 -4.71
CA PRO A 139 -5.01 12.97 -4.28
C PRO A 139 -4.07 14.07 -4.80
N HIS A 140 -2.98 14.32 -4.08
CA HIS A 140 -1.92 15.25 -4.48
C HIS A 140 -1.04 14.66 -5.59
N ALA A 141 -0.97 13.34 -5.70
CA ALA A 141 -0.35 12.66 -6.82
C ALA A 141 -1.16 11.40 -7.19
N SER A 142 -1.28 11.11 -8.49
CA SER A 142 -1.87 9.86 -8.95
C SER A 142 -1.06 9.21 -10.06
N PHE A 143 -0.85 7.91 -9.96
CA PHE A 143 -0.16 7.10 -10.97
C PHE A 143 -1.09 5.97 -11.40
N LYS A 144 -1.46 5.94 -12.67
CA LYS A 144 -2.45 5.00 -13.18
C LYS A 144 -2.01 4.34 -14.48
N THR A 145 -2.18 3.03 -14.56
CA THR A 145 -2.04 2.27 -15.81
C THR A 145 -3.15 1.21 -15.91
N SER A 146 -3.47 0.75 -17.12
CA SER A 146 -4.44 -0.34 -17.29
C SER A 146 -3.76 -1.71 -17.29
N SER A 147 -2.58 -1.82 -17.88
CA SER A 147 -1.85 -3.08 -17.99
C SER A 147 -0.35 -2.98 -17.72
N GLY A 148 0.21 -1.77 -17.66
CA GLY A 148 1.63 -1.59 -17.36
C GLY A 148 1.95 -1.87 -15.89
N SER A 149 3.23 -2.10 -15.62
CA SER A 149 3.76 -2.17 -14.27
C SER A 149 4.04 -0.77 -13.72
N ILE A 150 3.93 -0.64 -12.39
CA ILE A 150 4.25 0.61 -11.69
C ILE A 150 5.37 0.31 -10.71
N GLN A 151 6.50 1.00 -10.83
CA GLN A 151 7.64 0.89 -9.91
C GLN A 151 8.03 2.28 -9.41
N LEU A 152 7.66 2.62 -8.17
CA LEU A 152 7.87 3.99 -7.66
C LEU A 152 8.66 3.99 -6.36
N SER A 153 9.59 4.94 -6.26
CA SER A 153 10.14 5.38 -4.98
C SER A 153 9.49 6.71 -4.58
N LEU A 154 8.79 6.76 -3.45
CA LEU A 154 7.99 7.91 -3.04
C LEU A 154 8.53 8.53 -1.75
N ALA A 155 8.55 9.86 -1.71
CA ALA A 155 8.84 10.66 -0.52
C ALA A 155 7.90 11.87 -0.45
N THR A 156 7.76 12.45 0.74
CA THR A 156 7.05 13.72 0.94
C THR A 156 8.03 14.86 1.16
N THR A 157 7.67 16.06 0.76
CA THR A 157 8.40 17.32 0.99
C THR A 157 7.47 18.38 1.56
N GLY A 158 8.05 19.43 2.14
CA GLY A 158 7.30 20.49 2.81
C GLY A 158 7.26 20.34 4.33
N ASN A 159 6.32 21.02 4.96
CA ASN A 159 6.16 21.09 6.42
C ASN A 159 4.75 20.62 6.83
N ILE A 160 4.70 19.78 7.86
CA ILE A 160 3.46 19.25 8.46
C ILE A 160 2.50 20.35 8.93
N ASN A 161 3.01 21.51 9.33
CA ASN A 161 2.19 22.64 9.79
C ASN A 161 1.44 23.33 8.66
N GLU A 162 2.01 23.31 7.44
CA GLU A 162 1.42 23.97 6.27
C GLU A 162 0.44 23.03 5.56
N SER A 163 0.84 21.76 5.40
CA SER A 163 -0.03 20.74 4.83
C SER A 163 0.29 19.42 5.52
N PRO A 164 -0.61 18.95 6.40
CA PRO A 164 -0.30 17.82 7.27
C PRO A 164 -0.01 16.55 6.48
N ARG A 165 -0.72 16.33 5.37
CA ARG A 165 -0.73 15.01 4.72
C ARG A 165 -0.70 15.07 3.20
N ALA A 166 0.22 14.32 2.61
CA ALA A 166 0.29 14.04 1.19
C ALA A 166 -0.45 12.75 0.83
N ASN A 167 -1.66 12.89 0.28
CA ASN A 167 -2.40 11.77 -0.31
C ASN A 167 -1.88 11.39 -1.70
N VAL A 168 -1.54 10.13 -1.91
CA VAL A 168 -1.04 9.55 -3.17
C VAL A 168 -1.90 8.36 -3.55
N SER A 169 -2.35 8.31 -4.81
CA SER A 169 -3.15 7.20 -5.35
C SER A 169 -2.39 6.47 -6.43
N VAL A 170 -2.26 5.15 -6.32
CA VAL A 170 -1.59 4.30 -7.31
C VAL A 170 -2.56 3.22 -7.77
N ALA A 171 -2.76 3.08 -9.07
CA ALA A 171 -3.72 2.12 -9.60
C ALA A 171 -3.21 1.40 -10.85
N SER A 172 -3.30 0.07 -10.86
CA SER A 172 -3.11 -0.74 -12.07
C SER A 172 -4.30 -1.67 -12.32
N GLY A 173 -4.66 -1.89 -13.57
CA GLY A 173 -5.66 -2.90 -13.92
C GLY A 173 -5.07 -4.30 -13.76
N SER A 174 -4.07 -4.64 -14.57
CA SER A 174 -3.47 -5.98 -14.58
C SER A 174 -1.97 -6.04 -14.31
N GLY A 175 -1.28 -4.91 -14.26
CA GLY A 175 0.16 -4.91 -14.04
C GLY A 175 0.56 -4.95 -12.56
N CYS A 176 1.81 -5.36 -12.32
CA CYS A 176 2.37 -5.42 -10.96
C CYS A 176 2.70 -4.00 -10.46
N ILE A 177 2.43 -3.75 -9.18
CA ILE A 177 2.74 -2.50 -8.50
C ILE A 177 3.81 -2.78 -7.45
N GLU A 178 4.96 -2.12 -7.58
CA GLU A 178 6.05 -2.13 -6.61
C GLU A 178 6.31 -0.71 -6.12
N LEU A 179 6.18 -0.50 -4.80
CA LEU A 179 6.39 0.80 -4.19
C LEU A 179 7.43 0.69 -3.08
N LYS A 180 8.32 1.68 -3.04
CA LYS A 180 9.26 1.89 -1.96
C LYS A 180 9.04 3.27 -1.37
N LEU A 181 8.61 3.34 -0.13
CA LEU A 181 8.57 4.60 0.60
C LEU A 181 9.98 4.91 1.12
N LEU A 182 10.46 6.11 0.84
CA LEU A 182 11.79 6.56 1.27
C LEU A 182 11.74 7.04 2.72
N PRO A 183 12.82 6.84 3.51
CA PRO A 183 12.91 7.33 4.88
C PRO A 183 12.70 8.85 4.98
N MET A 184 11.93 9.28 5.97
CA MET A 184 11.76 10.70 6.27
C MET A 184 12.86 11.14 7.23
N ALA A 185 13.89 11.84 6.72
CA ALA A 185 14.97 12.36 7.56
C ALA A 185 14.51 13.44 8.56
N ASN A 186 13.41 14.15 8.25
CA ASN A 186 12.86 15.19 9.10
C ASN A 186 11.46 14.80 9.58
N PRO A 187 11.21 14.70 10.90
CA PRO A 187 9.90 14.36 11.46
C PRO A 187 8.84 15.45 11.21
N ALA A 188 9.24 16.68 10.88
CA ALA A 188 8.34 17.78 10.53
C ALA A 188 7.79 17.68 9.08
N ARG A 189 8.07 16.60 8.36
CA ARG A 189 7.53 16.39 7.01
C ARG A 189 6.06 15.98 7.04
N PRO A 190 5.28 16.31 6.00
CA PRO A 190 3.93 15.84 5.86
C PRO A 190 3.86 14.31 5.89
N ARG A 191 2.85 13.79 6.60
CA ARG A 191 2.52 12.37 6.63
C ARG A 191 2.06 11.90 5.27
N ILE A 192 2.22 10.62 5.00
CA ILE A 192 1.82 10.03 3.71
C ILE A 192 0.51 9.26 3.84
N GLY A 193 -0.42 9.55 2.95
CA GLY A 193 -1.63 8.77 2.75
C GLY A 193 -1.55 8.03 1.43
N LEU A 194 -1.19 6.75 1.47
CA LEU A 194 -1.03 5.92 0.29
C LEU A 194 -2.26 5.04 0.07
N ASP A 195 -2.88 5.14 -1.11
CA ASP A 195 -3.97 4.29 -1.57
C ASP A 195 -3.54 3.55 -2.84
N VAL A 196 -3.42 2.23 -2.77
CA VAL A 196 -2.90 1.38 -3.85
C VAL A 196 -3.94 0.35 -4.24
N ILE A 197 -4.30 0.33 -5.51
CA ILE A 197 -5.35 -0.55 -6.03
C ILE A 197 -4.83 -1.33 -7.24
N SER A 198 -5.02 -2.65 -7.22
CA SER A 198 -4.78 -3.52 -8.36
C SER A 198 -5.98 -4.42 -8.63
N ALA A 199 -6.43 -4.53 -9.89
CA ALA A 199 -7.52 -5.46 -10.18
C ALA A 199 -7.00 -6.92 -10.31
N GLN A 200 -5.84 -7.13 -10.92
CA GLN A 200 -5.31 -8.48 -11.16
C GLN A 200 -3.84 -8.66 -10.82
N GLY A 201 -3.03 -7.61 -10.87
CA GLY A 201 -1.59 -7.68 -10.61
C GLY A 201 -1.27 -7.74 -9.12
N ASP A 202 -0.05 -8.18 -8.82
CA ASP A 202 0.49 -8.20 -7.46
C ASP A 202 0.84 -6.79 -6.98
N ILE A 203 0.70 -6.54 -5.69
CA ILE A 203 1.10 -5.30 -5.01
C ILE A 203 2.22 -5.64 -4.03
N THR A 204 3.36 -4.98 -4.13
CA THR A 204 4.47 -5.07 -3.18
C THR A 204 4.81 -3.68 -2.68
N VAL A 205 4.77 -3.47 -1.35
CA VAL A 205 5.11 -2.17 -0.74
C VAL A 205 6.15 -2.35 0.35
N HIS A 206 7.25 -1.60 0.24
CA HIS A 206 8.29 -1.51 1.27
C HIS A 206 8.18 -0.18 2.02
N LEU A 207 7.89 -0.26 3.31
CA LEU A 207 7.75 0.89 4.20
C LEU A 207 9.08 1.19 4.90
N PRO A 208 9.47 2.46 5.11
CA PRO A 208 10.64 2.79 5.90
C PRO A 208 10.37 2.55 7.38
N GLU A 209 11.42 2.44 8.18
CA GLU A 209 11.28 2.33 9.64
C GLU A 209 10.62 3.56 10.28
N THR A 210 10.70 4.71 9.60
CA THR A 210 10.09 5.98 10.04
C THR A 210 8.58 6.05 9.81
N PHE A 211 7.97 5.05 9.14
CA PHE A 211 6.53 5.01 8.94
C PHE A 211 5.81 4.80 10.26
N SER A 212 4.84 5.66 10.58
CA SER A 212 4.05 5.55 11.81
C SER A 212 2.57 5.77 11.53
N GLY A 213 1.82 4.67 11.49
CA GLY A 213 0.41 4.73 11.17
C GLY A 213 -0.23 3.40 10.83
N LEU A 214 -1.41 3.48 10.23
CA LEU A 214 -2.26 2.33 9.93
C LEU A 214 -1.91 1.73 8.57
N ILE A 215 -1.73 0.42 8.54
CA ILE A 215 -1.53 -0.36 7.33
C ILE A 215 -2.72 -1.30 7.17
N GLN A 216 -3.50 -1.10 6.10
CA GLN A 216 -4.66 -1.91 5.77
C GLN A 216 -4.41 -2.66 4.45
N LEU A 217 -4.50 -3.97 4.51
CA LEU A 217 -4.35 -4.88 3.38
C LEU A 217 -5.69 -5.54 3.12
N ASN A 218 -6.14 -5.54 1.87
CA ASN A 218 -7.37 -6.18 1.47
C ASN A 218 -7.18 -6.96 0.18
N THR A 219 -7.71 -8.18 0.14
CA THR A 219 -7.83 -8.94 -1.10
C THR A 219 -9.15 -9.70 -1.19
N ARG A 220 -9.71 -9.84 -2.40
CA ARG A 220 -10.92 -10.67 -2.59
C ARG A 220 -10.59 -12.14 -2.84
N LYS A 221 -9.65 -12.39 -3.74
CA LYS A 221 -9.28 -13.75 -4.19
C LYS A 221 -7.80 -14.08 -4.02
N GLY A 222 -6.95 -13.08 -3.78
CA GLY A 222 -5.52 -13.27 -3.62
C GLY A 222 -5.11 -13.66 -2.21
N GLU A 223 -3.83 -13.47 -1.93
CA GLU A 223 -3.16 -13.74 -0.66
C GLU A 223 -2.63 -12.44 -0.06
N LEU A 224 -2.58 -12.38 1.27
CA LEU A 224 -1.97 -11.28 2.02
C LEU A 224 -0.70 -11.79 2.69
N HIS A 225 0.40 -11.05 2.55
CA HIS A 225 1.69 -11.38 3.14
C HIS A 225 2.25 -10.15 3.84
N VAL A 226 2.48 -10.27 5.14
CA VAL A 226 3.23 -9.30 5.93
C VAL A 226 4.59 -9.91 6.23
N LEU A 227 5.66 -9.28 5.73
CA LEU A 227 6.99 -9.86 5.79
C LEU A 227 7.57 -9.84 7.23
N PRO A 228 8.49 -10.76 7.57
CA PRO A 228 8.88 -11.01 8.96
C PRO A 228 9.49 -9.82 9.69
N ALA A 229 10.31 -8.98 9.03
CA ALA A 229 10.91 -7.84 9.71
C ALA A 229 9.87 -6.77 10.05
N LEU A 230 8.92 -6.51 9.15
CA LEU A 230 7.77 -5.66 9.46
C LEU A 230 6.90 -6.24 10.57
N MET A 231 6.62 -7.54 10.55
CA MET A 231 5.79 -8.21 11.56
C MET A 231 6.28 -8.00 12.99
N ARG A 232 7.60 -7.93 13.19
CA ARG A 232 8.21 -7.67 14.51
C ARG A 232 8.00 -6.23 15.02
N LYS A 233 7.63 -5.29 14.15
CA LYS A 233 7.49 -3.86 14.47
C LYS A 233 6.05 -3.36 14.47
N VAL A 234 5.08 -4.23 14.21
CA VAL A 234 3.67 -3.85 14.11
C VAL A 234 2.82 -4.52 15.17
N LYS A 235 1.75 -3.83 15.57
CA LYS A 235 0.67 -4.41 16.36
C LYS A 235 -0.45 -4.84 15.41
N VAL A 236 -0.80 -6.12 15.41
CA VAL A 236 -1.92 -6.63 14.61
C VAL A 236 -3.24 -6.19 15.27
N LEU A 237 -4.07 -5.47 14.51
CA LEU A 237 -5.40 -5.04 14.96
C LEU A 237 -6.49 -6.00 14.47
N LYS A 238 -6.34 -6.49 13.24
CA LYS A 238 -7.25 -7.44 12.60
C LYS A 238 -6.47 -8.31 11.64
N ALA A 239 -6.72 -9.61 11.64
CA ALA A 239 -6.14 -10.53 10.68
C ALA A 239 -7.19 -11.57 10.26
N THR A 240 -7.43 -11.65 8.97
CA THR A 240 -8.28 -12.63 8.30
C THR A 240 -7.64 -12.96 6.95
N ASP A 241 -8.10 -14.01 6.28
CA ASP A 241 -7.55 -14.41 4.98
C ASP A 241 -7.70 -13.34 3.88
N LYS A 242 -8.65 -12.41 4.06
CA LYS A 242 -9.04 -11.39 3.07
C LYS A 242 -8.77 -9.97 3.50
N GLU A 243 -8.52 -9.75 4.78
CA GLU A 243 -8.24 -8.43 5.35
C GLU A 243 -7.25 -8.55 6.49
N THR A 244 -6.20 -7.73 6.45
CA THR A 244 -5.24 -7.59 7.54
C THR A 244 -5.05 -6.10 7.84
N MET A 245 -5.21 -5.72 9.09
CA MET A 245 -4.97 -4.37 9.60
C MET A 245 -3.90 -4.44 10.67
N VAL A 246 -2.81 -3.72 10.46
CA VAL A 246 -1.71 -3.62 11.43
C VAL A 246 -1.37 -2.15 11.68
N LEU A 247 -0.90 -1.85 12.87
CA LEU A 247 -0.49 -0.53 13.30
C LEU A 247 1.03 -0.52 13.49
N MET A 248 1.73 0.40 12.84
CA MET A 248 3.18 0.55 12.94
C MET A 248 3.53 1.83 13.71
N GLY A 249 4.52 1.73 14.60
CA GLY A 249 4.95 2.85 15.44
C GLY A 249 4.13 3.01 16.72
N THR A 250 4.59 3.91 17.58
CA THR A 250 3.96 4.19 18.88
C THR A 250 2.94 5.32 18.73
N HIS A 251 1.66 4.97 18.72
CA HIS A 251 0.60 5.94 18.95
C HIS A 251 0.37 6.00 20.46
N GLY A 252 0.82 7.08 21.10
CA GLY A 252 0.44 7.36 22.48
C GLY A 252 -1.09 7.45 22.59
N PRO A 253 -1.64 7.28 23.81
CA PRO A 253 -3.06 7.55 24.02
C PRO A 253 -3.38 8.98 23.56
N PRO A 254 -4.58 9.21 22.96
CA PRO A 254 -5.06 10.56 22.65
C PRO A 254 -4.89 11.44 23.88
N ILE A 255 -4.04 12.46 23.80
CA ILE A 255 -3.97 13.49 24.82
C ILE A 255 -5.12 14.44 24.53
N GLU A 256 -6.02 14.60 25.50
CA GLU A 256 -7.18 15.48 25.37
C GLU A 256 -6.71 16.92 25.10
N GLY A 257 -7.18 17.51 23.99
CA GLY A 257 -6.81 18.86 23.57
C GLY A 257 -5.71 18.96 22.50
N GLU A 258 -4.97 17.88 22.22
CA GLU A 258 -4.03 17.85 21.09
C GLU A 258 -4.78 17.56 19.77
N PRO A 259 -4.37 18.16 18.65
CA PRO A 259 -4.92 17.81 17.35
C PRO A 259 -4.77 16.31 17.11
N PRO A 260 -5.74 15.66 16.43
CA PRO A 260 -5.72 14.22 16.21
C PRO A 260 -4.37 13.83 15.64
N PHE A 261 -3.68 12.89 16.32
CA PHE A 261 -2.34 12.45 15.94
C PHE A 261 -2.30 12.20 14.45
N LEU A 262 -1.45 12.97 13.77
CA LEU A 262 -1.35 12.83 12.33
C LEU A 262 -0.54 11.58 12.03
N THR A 263 -1.25 10.56 11.57
CA THR A 263 -0.68 9.24 11.28
C THR A 263 -0.53 9.05 9.78
N ASP A 264 0.45 8.25 9.39
CA ASP A 264 0.52 7.71 8.04
C ASP A 264 -0.65 6.74 7.80
N LEU A 265 -1.06 6.61 6.55
CA LEU A 265 -2.05 5.62 6.14
C LEU A 265 -1.52 4.90 4.91
N CYS A 266 -1.53 3.57 4.94
CA CYS A 266 -1.19 2.74 3.80
C CYS A 266 -2.33 1.76 3.56
N GLN A 267 -3.08 1.96 2.49
CA GLN A 267 -4.21 1.10 2.11
C GLN A 267 -3.87 0.39 0.80
N LEU A 268 -3.82 -0.94 0.84
CA LEU A 268 -3.49 -1.79 -0.30
C LEU A 268 -4.69 -2.69 -0.60
N ASN A 269 -5.22 -2.61 -1.82
CA ASN A 269 -6.39 -3.39 -2.25
C ASN A 269 -6.11 -4.12 -3.55
N SER A 270 -6.20 -5.44 -3.53
CA SER A 270 -6.12 -6.27 -4.73
C SER A 270 -7.37 -7.11 -4.93
N ARG A 271 -7.90 -7.22 -6.15
CA ARG A 271 -9.04 -8.14 -6.38
C ARG A 271 -8.60 -9.60 -6.50
N SER A 272 -7.48 -9.91 -7.15
CA SER A 272 -6.99 -11.29 -7.30
C SER A 272 -5.49 -11.50 -7.16
N GLY A 273 -4.69 -10.44 -7.24
CA GLY A 273 -3.24 -10.54 -7.03
C GLY A 273 -2.86 -10.65 -5.55
N LYS A 274 -1.59 -10.97 -5.32
CA LYS A 274 -1.01 -11.00 -3.98
C LYS A 274 -0.75 -9.58 -3.47
N VAL A 275 -0.92 -9.37 -2.18
CA VAL A 275 -0.57 -8.11 -1.51
C VAL A 275 0.53 -8.42 -0.50
N ILE A 276 1.71 -7.85 -0.75
CA ILE A 276 2.91 -8.05 0.06
C ILE A 276 3.31 -6.71 0.65
N VAL A 277 3.53 -6.66 1.96
CA VAL A 277 4.08 -5.48 2.64
C VAL A 277 5.27 -5.87 3.51
N GLY A 278 6.33 -5.08 3.46
CA GLY A 278 7.56 -5.32 4.21
C GLY A 278 8.28 -4.05 4.62
N LEU A 279 9.37 -4.22 5.35
CA LEU A 279 10.22 -3.14 5.83
C LEU A 279 11.39 -2.92 4.85
N ALA A 280 11.54 -1.69 4.35
CA ALA A 280 12.57 -1.33 3.40
C ALA A 280 13.98 -1.59 3.95
N GLY A 281 14.81 -2.30 3.19
CA GLY A 281 16.18 -2.63 3.57
C GLY A 281 16.34 -3.86 4.49
N HIS A 282 15.26 -4.36 5.08
CA HIS A 282 15.30 -5.54 5.97
C HIS A 282 14.64 -6.76 5.35
N ASP A 283 13.44 -6.57 4.81
CA ASP A 283 12.72 -7.64 4.16
C ASP A 283 13.17 -7.79 2.71
N LYS A 284 13.48 -9.02 2.31
CA LYS A 284 13.68 -9.38 0.90
C LYS A 284 12.34 -9.87 0.35
N GLN A 285 12.03 -9.48 -0.88
CA GLN A 285 10.88 -10.05 -1.56
C GLN A 285 11.09 -11.57 -1.64
N PRO A 286 10.06 -12.38 -1.31
CA PRO A 286 10.17 -13.82 -1.52
C PRO A 286 10.48 -14.03 -3.00
N GLU A 287 11.65 -14.62 -3.28
CA GLU A 287 12.00 -14.98 -4.65
C GLU A 287 10.84 -15.79 -5.21
N LYS A 288 10.33 -15.38 -6.37
CA LYS A 288 9.35 -16.18 -7.08
C LYS A 288 10.01 -17.51 -7.35
N ALA A 289 9.70 -18.52 -6.53
CA ALA A 289 10.19 -19.87 -6.71
C ALA A 289 9.86 -20.23 -8.17
N GLY A 290 10.89 -20.31 -9.00
CA GLY A 290 10.72 -20.58 -10.42
C GLY A 290 9.86 -21.84 -10.57
N PHE A 291 9.08 -21.91 -11.64
CA PHE A 291 8.24 -23.07 -11.93
C PHE A 291 9.02 -24.40 -11.75
N TRP A 292 10.28 -24.43 -12.19
CA TRP A 292 11.22 -25.55 -12.01
C TRP A 292 11.51 -25.92 -10.56
N LYS A 293 11.58 -24.95 -9.64
CA LYS A 293 11.79 -25.22 -8.21
C LYS A 293 10.60 -25.98 -7.64
N LYS A 294 9.37 -25.54 -7.97
CA LYS A 294 8.14 -26.25 -7.58
C LYS A 294 8.03 -27.64 -8.20
N LEU A 295 8.45 -27.80 -9.45
CA LEU A 295 8.41 -29.10 -10.13
C LEU A 295 9.46 -30.06 -9.57
N GLY A 296 10.66 -29.58 -9.26
CA GLY A 296 11.72 -30.37 -8.63
C GLY A 296 11.34 -30.87 -7.23
N ASP A 297 10.60 -30.06 -6.46
CA ASP A 297 10.09 -30.47 -5.15
C ASP A 297 8.98 -31.55 -5.28
N PHE A 298 8.21 -31.54 -6.37
CA PHE A 298 7.17 -32.55 -6.62
C PHE A 298 7.74 -33.93 -7.02
N PHE A 299 8.87 -33.97 -7.73
CA PHE A 299 9.52 -35.24 -8.12
C PHE A 299 10.45 -35.82 -7.04
N ARG A 300 10.63 -35.12 -5.92
CA ARG A 300 11.46 -35.58 -4.78
C ARG A 300 10.65 -36.16 -3.62
N GLY A 301 9.32 -36.24 -3.73
CA GLY A 301 8.43 -36.98 -2.83
C GLY A 301 8.01 -38.31 -3.44
#